data_AF-A0A2J4QUL9-F1
#
_entry.id   AF-A0A2J4QUL9-F1
#
_cell.length_a   1.000
_cell.length_b   1.000
_cell.length_c   1.000
_cell.angle_alpha   90.00
_cell.angle_beta   90.00
_cell.angle_gamma   90.00
#
_symmetry.space_group_name_H-M   'P 1'
#
loop_
_entity.id
_entity.type
_entity.pdbx_description
1 polymer ?
#
loop_
_entity_poly.entity_id
_entity_poly.type
_entity_poly.pdbx_seq_one_letter_code
_entity_poly.pdbx_strand_id
1 'polypeptide(L)'
;LVYIGRWVKTLAEGESGVVETLLQAVNASLEYTNWYGLAIADSADLVEADVISVAAAIEASSLSRILAVTTADVNVLVAGNTDNIGYKLKAAGYARTFWQYSSSSKYAAISAFGRAFTVNFTGSNTTITLKFKTEPGITYETLTTAQAAAIDAINGNVYVYYANDTAIIQQGVMANGDFFDERHGLDWLQNYVQTNLYNLLYTSTTKIPQTDAGVTRLMTNVEASLDQAVNNGLIAPGVWNGGPIGQIESGDTLTKGYYVYADAVANQAQSDREARKSPVIQAAIKLAGAIHYGDVQINVVR
;
A
#
# COMPACT_ATOMS: atom_id res chain seq x y z
N LEU A 1 -16.46 2.37 2.76
CA LEU A 1 -17.11 3.23 3.78
C LEU A 1 -16.15 4.36 4.09
N VAL A 2 -16.65 5.59 4.30
CA VAL A 2 -15.82 6.73 4.73
C VAL A 2 -16.16 7.01 6.19
N TYR A 3 -15.15 7.04 7.06
CA TYR A 3 -15.29 7.41 8.45
C TYR A 3 -14.77 8.83 8.64
N ILE A 4 -15.50 9.63 9.42
CA ILE A 4 -15.12 11.02 9.74
C ILE A 4 -14.95 11.11 11.25
N GLY A 5 -13.70 11.29 11.69
CA GLY A 5 -13.36 11.60 13.07
C GLY A 5 -13.17 13.11 13.25
N ARG A 6 -13.48 13.63 14.45
CA ARG A 6 -13.18 15.01 14.83
C ARG A 6 -11.89 15.03 15.64
N TRP A 7 -10.90 15.78 15.17
CA TRP A 7 -9.72 16.15 15.96
C TRP A 7 -10.02 17.41 16.77
N VAL A 8 -10.07 17.30 18.10
CA VAL A 8 -10.44 18.42 19.00
C VAL A 8 -9.22 19.26 19.36
N LYS A 9 -8.87 20.22 18.50
CA LYS A 9 -7.79 21.20 18.77
C LYS A 9 -8.16 22.31 19.75
N THR A 10 -9.44 22.67 19.75
CA THR A 10 -10.02 23.69 20.60
C THR A 10 -11.43 23.26 20.98
N LEU A 11 -11.89 23.72 22.14
CA LEU A 11 -13.26 23.53 22.61
C LEU A 11 -14.04 24.82 22.36
N ALA A 12 -15.23 24.71 21.79
CA ALA A 12 -16.14 25.85 21.70
C ALA A 12 -16.64 26.26 23.09
N GLU A 13 -17.18 27.47 23.22
CA GLU A 13 -17.80 27.92 24.47
C GLU A 13 -18.93 26.97 24.88
N GLY A 14 -18.85 26.43 26.10
CA GLY A 14 -19.80 25.44 26.61
C GLY A 14 -19.54 23.99 26.18
N GLU A 15 -18.51 23.73 25.37
CA GLU A 15 -18.12 22.38 24.99
C GLU A 15 -17.29 21.71 26.09
N SER A 16 -17.72 20.51 26.52
CA SER A 16 -16.98 19.69 27.48
C SER A 16 -16.10 18.69 26.74
N GLY A 17 -14.83 18.56 27.14
CA GLY A 17 -13.89 17.61 26.53
C GLY A 17 -12.45 17.92 26.91
N VAL A 18 -11.52 17.21 26.28
CA VAL A 18 -10.08 17.45 26.41
C VAL A 18 -9.55 17.77 25.02
N VAL A 19 -8.77 18.85 24.92
CA VAL A 19 -8.03 19.15 23.69
C VAL A 19 -6.97 18.09 23.48
N GLU A 20 -6.84 17.61 22.25
CA GLU A 20 -5.91 16.55 21.89
C GLU A 20 -4.93 17.00 20.80
N THR A 21 -3.73 16.44 20.85
CA THR A 21 -2.76 16.53 19.76
C THR A 21 -3.22 15.70 18.57
N LEU A 22 -2.70 16.00 17.38
CA LEU A 22 -3.01 15.22 16.18
C LEU A 22 -2.69 13.73 16.37
N LEU A 23 -1.56 13.42 17.00
CA LEU A 23 -1.15 12.05 17.27
C LEU A 23 -2.12 11.32 18.22
N GLN A 24 -2.65 12.01 19.24
CA GLN A 24 -3.65 11.42 20.14
C GLN A 24 -4.94 11.04 19.40
N ALA A 25 -5.43 11.92 18.52
CA ALA A 25 -6.62 11.65 17.71
C ALA A 25 -6.41 10.44 16.77
N VAL A 26 -5.23 10.36 16.15
CA VAL A 26 -4.89 9.20 15.30
C VAL A 26 -4.76 7.93 16.13
N ASN A 27 -4.10 7.97 17.28
CA ASN A 27 -3.96 6.80 18.14
C ASN A 27 -5.31 6.25 18.60
N ALA A 28 -6.27 7.12 18.94
CA ALA A 28 -7.64 6.70 19.22
C ALA A 28 -8.29 6.00 18.00
N SER A 29 -8.03 6.51 16.80
CA SER A 29 -8.53 5.87 15.57
C SER A 29 -7.87 4.51 15.30
N LEU A 30 -6.61 4.32 15.68
CA LEU A 30 -5.88 3.05 15.50
C LEU A 30 -6.46 1.88 16.32
N GLU A 31 -7.26 2.17 17.36
CA GLU A 31 -7.98 1.15 18.14
C GLU A 31 -9.07 0.44 17.33
N TYR A 32 -9.52 1.04 16.21
CA TYR A 32 -10.54 0.47 15.34
C TYR A 32 -9.93 -0.23 14.12
N THR A 33 -10.49 -1.39 13.76
CA THR A 33 -9.95 -2.28 12.72
C THR A 33 -10.58 -2.11 11.34
N ASN A 34 -11.55 -1.21 11.20
CA ASN A 34 -12.47 -1.13 10.05
C ASN A 34 -12.07 -0.07 9.00
N TRP A 35 -10.83 0.41 9.00
CA TRP A 35 -10.34 1.44 8.08
C TRP A 35 -8.89 1.15 7.63
N TYR A 36 -8.51 1.74 6.49
CA TYR A 36 -7.23 1.50 5.81
C TYR A 36 -6.46 2.78 5.53
N GLY A 37 -7.04 3.71 4.75
CA GLY A 37 -6.43 4.99 4.43
C GLY A 37 -6.78 6.09 5.43
N LEU A 38 -5.80 6.92 5.77
CA LEU A 38 -5.93 8.11 6.59
C LEU A 38 -5.55 9.35 5.77
N ALA A 39 -6.36 10.40 5.91
CA ALA A 39 -6.00 11.75 5.52
C ALA A 39 -6.43 12.70 6.63
N ILE A 40 -5.65 13.76 6.85
CA ILE A 40 -5.87 14.72 7.94
C ILE A 40 -6.38 16.01 7.33
N ALA A 41 -7.58 16.41 7.74
CA ALA A 41 -8.21 17.64 7.27
C ALA A 41 -8.15 18.70 8.37
N ASP A 42 -7.58 19.85 8.03
CA ASP A 42 -7.52 21.02 8.88
C ASP A 42 -7.69 22.30 8.06
N SER A 43 -8.32 23.32 8.64
CA SER A 43 -8.35 24.68 8.11
C SER A 43 -6.96 25.34 8.13
N ALA A 44 -6.16 25.07 9.17
CA ALA A 44 -4.77 25.52 9.25
C ALA A 44 -3.85 24.60 8.42
N ASP A 45 -2.63 25.06 8.16
CA ASP A 45 -1.61 24.17 7.60
C ASP A 45 -1.13 23.21 8.68
N LEU A 46 -0.95 21.95 8.30
CA LEU A 46 -0.46 20.94 9.24
C LEU A 46 1.01 21.22 9.56
N VAL A 47 1.34 21.12 10.84
CA VAL A 47 2.73 21.24 11.31
C VAL A 47 3.49 19.99 10.90
N GLU A 48 4.62 20.16 10.21
CA GLU A 48 5.40 19.06 9.65
C GLU A 48 5.76 17.99 10.70
N ALA A 49 6.19 18.42 11.90
CA ALA A 49 6.56 17.52 12.98
C ALA A 49 5.39 16.64 13.46
N ASP A 50 4.16 17.18 13.45
CA ASP A 50 2.96 16.42 13.81
C ASP A 50 2.64 15.38 12.73
N VAL A 51 2.77 15.74 11.45
CA VAL A 51 2.57 14.82 10.33
C VAL A 51 3.58 13.68 10.36
N ILE A 52 4.86 13.97 10.64
CA ILE A 52 5.91 12.94 10.79
C ILE A 52 5.59 12.00 11.96
N SER A 53 5.10 12.55 13.08
CA SER A 53 4.70 11.73 14.23
C SER A 53 3.53 10.80 13.89
N VAL A 54 2.57 11.27 13.10
CA VAL A 54 1.48 10.42 12.58
C VAL A 54 1.99 9.37 11.60
N ALA A 55 2.89 9.74 10.69
CA ALA A 55 3.51 8.80 9.75
C ALA A 55 4.21 7.66 10.50
N ALA A 56 4.93 7.96 11.59
CA ALA A 56 5.55 6.97 12.45
C ALA A 56 4.52 6.02 13.11
N ALA A 57 3.40 6.56 13.59
CA ALA A 57 2.34 5.75 14.20
C ALA A 57 1.64 4.83 13.19
N ILE A 58 1.43 5.31 11.96
CA ILE A 58 0.85 4.51 10.87
C ILE A 58 1.84 3.42 10.43
N GLU A 59 3.13 3.72 10.36
CA GLU A 59 4.16 2.73 10.04
C GLU A 59 4.23 1.62 11.10
N ALA A 60 4.12 1.98 12.39
CA ALA A 60 4.21 1.05 13.51
C ALA A 60 2.91 0.24 13.75
N SER A 61 1.85 0.53 13.00
CA SER A 61 0.57 -0.14 13.14
C SER A 61 0.65 -1.63 12.82
N SER A 62 0.04 -2.47 13.67
CA SER A 62 -0.07 -3.92 13.43
C SER A 62 -1.00 -4.27 12.26
N LEU A 63 -2.00 -3.43 11.98
CA LEU A 63 -2.84 -3.53 10.79
C LEU A 63 -2.27 -2.66 9.68
N SER A 64 -2.31 -3.17 8.44
CA SER A 64 -1.94 -2.41 7.26
C SER A 64 -2.80 -1.15 7.14
N ARG A 65 -2.15 0.01 7.14
CA ARG A 65 -2.76 1.34 7.01
C ARG A 65 -1.85 2.23 6.18
N ILE A 66 -2.42 3.23 5.52
CA ILE A 66 -1.62 4.20 4.77
C ILE A 66 -2.06 5.64 5.05
N LEU A 67 -1.10 6.56 5.02
CA LEU A 67 -1.30 7.99 5.23
C LEU A 67 -1.13 8.77 3.92
N ALA A 68 -2.11 9.61 3.58
CA ALA A 68 -1.99 10.63 2.53
C ALA A 68 -1.53 11.96 3.12
N VAL A 69 -0.46 12.52 2.57
CA VAL A 69 0.09 13.83 2.93
C VAL A 69 0.14 14.71 1.70
N THR A 70 -0.38 15.92 1.77
CA THR A 70 -0.14 16.95 0.74
C THR A 70 0.70 18.06 1.33
N THR A 71 1.68 18.55 0.58
CA THR A 71 2.51 19.69 0.96
C THR A 71 2.56 20.73 -0.13
N ALA A 72 2.52 22.01 0.27
CA ALA A 72 2.78 23.15 -0.60
C ALA A 72 4.18 23.75 -0.35
N ASP A 73 5.00 23.11 0.49
CA ASP A 73 6.35 23.56 0.82
C ASP A 73 7.24 23.58 -0.42
N VAL A 74 7.67 24.77 -0.84
CA VAL A 74 8.51 24.97 -2.02
C VAL A 74 9.92 24.40 -1.87
N ASN A 75 10.36 24.10 -0.64
CA ASN A 75 11.67 23.48 -0.41
C ASN A 75 11.79 22.09 -1.05
N VAL A 76 10.67 21.38 -1.27
CA VAL A 76 10.66 20.09 -1.99
C VAL A 76 11.06 20.24 -3.46
N LEU A 77 10.99 21.45 -4.01
CA LEU A 77 11.37 21.77 -5.39
C LEU A 77 12.87 22.07 -5.54
N VAL A 78 13.61 22.12 -4.43
CA VAL A 78 15.03 22.47 -4.39
C VAL A 78 15.88 21.21 -4.25
N ALA A 79 16.62 20.86 -5.30
CA ALA A 79 17.48 19.69 -5.29
C ALA A 79 18.50 19.75 -4.13
N GLY A 80 18.60 18.65 -3.37
CA GLY A 80 19.51 18.53 -2.23
C GLY A 80 19.04 19.23 -0.95
N ASN A 81 17.88 19.89 -0.94
CA ASN A 81 17.31 20.39 0.30
C ASN A 81 16.86 19.22 1.20
N THR A 82 17.31 19.24 2.45
CA THR A 82 17.00 18.20 3.44
C THR A 82 16.00 18.65 4.51
N ASP A 83 15.63 19.94 4.52
CA ASP A 83 14.70 20.53 5.45
C ASP A 83 13.32 20.70 4.80
N ASN A 84 12.72 19.56 4.45
CA ASN A 84 11.37 19.48 3.93
C ASN A 84 10.77 18.10 4.25
N ILE A 85 9.45 18.04 4.24
CA ILE A 85 8.70 16.86 4.67
C ILE A 85 9.02 15.63 3.83
N GLY A 86 9.17 15.78 2.51
CA GLY A 86 9.44 14.66 1.61
C GLY A 86 10.78 14.01 1.90
N TYR A 87 11.84 14.81 2.08
CA TYR A 87 13.16 14.31 2.48
C TYR A 87 13.09 13.59 3.83
N LYS A 88 12.44 14.17 4.84
CA LYS A 88 12.34 13.60 6.19
C LYS A 88 11.57 12.27 6.20
N LEU A 89 10.45 12.18 5.48
CA LEU A 89 9.68 10.94 5.33
C LEU A 89 10.48 9.85 4.61
N LYS A 90 11.22 10.21 3.55
CA LYS A 90 12.12 9.29 2.84
C LYS A 90 13.26 8.80 3.74
N ALA A 91 13.92 9.71 4.45
CA ALA A 91 15.04 9.39 5.34
C ALA A 91 14.61 8.44 6.47
N ALA A 92 13.36 8.55 6.94
CA ALA A 92 12.78 7.63 7.91
C ALA A 92 12.37 6.26 7.31
N GLY A 93 12.32 6.14 5.97
CA GLY A 93 11.99 4.89 5.29
C GLY A 93 10.52 4.47 5.40
N TYR A 94 9.59 5.42 5.57
CA TYR A 94 8.17 5.09 5.76
C TYR A 94 7.53 4.49 4.51
N ALA A 95 7.20 3.20 4.58
CA ALA A 95 6.55 2.44 3.51
C ALA A 95 5.03 2.66 3.47
N ARG A 96 4.47 3.26 4.53
CA ARG A 96 3.02 3.49 4.70
C ARG A 96 2.59 4.95 4.49
N THR A 97 3.50 5.83 4.09
CA THR A 97 3.17 7.24 3.82
C THR A 97 3.29 7.57 2.34
N PHE A 98 2.21 8.07 1.74
CA PHE A 98 2.18 8.66 0.41
C PHE A 98 2.13 10.18 0.55
N TRP A 99 3.07 10.88 -0.07
CA TRP A 99 3.08 12.35 -0.04
C TRP A 99 3.09 12.94 -1.44
N GLN A 100 2.44 14.08 -1.59
CA GLN A 100 2.30 14.77 -2.87
C GLN A 100 2.51 16.28 -2.73
N TYR A 101 3.28 16.85 -3.65
CA TYR A 101 3.39 18.30 -3.80
C TYR A 101 2.19 18.85 -4.57
N SER A 102 1.60 19.92 -4.05
CA SER A 102 0.57 20.70 -4.72
C SER A 102 0.52 22.10 -4.12
N SER A 103 0.72 23.11 -4.97
CA SER A 103 0.62 24.53 -4.61
C SER A 103 -0.82 25.03 -4.55
N SER A 104 -1.75 24.31 -5.18
CA SER A 104 -3.13 24.74 -5.42
C SER A 104 -4.17 24.06 -4.52
N SER A 105 -3.84 22.91 -3.93
CA SER A 105 -4.76 22.11 -3.11
C SER A 105 -4.04 21.51 -1.90
N LYS A 106 -4.66 21.63 -0.72
CA LYS A 106 -4.24 20.98 0.54
C LYS A 106 -4.53 19.48 0.57
N TYR A 107 -5.26 18.96 -0.41
CA TYR A 107 -5.81 17.59 -0.37
C TYR A 107 -5.55 16.83 -1.67
N ALA A 108 -4.51 17.22 -2.43
CA ALA A 108 -4.17 16.58 -3.70
C ALA A 108 -3.96 15.07 -3.56
N ALA A 109 -3.18 14.64 -2.55
CA ALA A 109 -2.96 13.22 -2.28
C ALA A 109 -4.25 12.41 -2.02
N ILE A 110 -5.32 13.05 -1.55
CA ILE A 110 -6.62 12.39 -1.34
C ILE A 110 -7.27 12.06 -2.69
N SER A 111 -7.07 12.87 -3.74
CA SER A 111 -7.57 12.58 -5.09
C SER A 111 -6.88 11.33 -5.67
N ALA A 112 -5.56 11.20 -5.52
CA ALA A 112 -4.82 9.97 -5.81
C ALA A 112 -5.38 8.76 -5.06
N PHE A 113 -5.66 8.90 -3.76
CA PHE A 113 -6.29 7.82 -2.97
C PHE A 113 -7.69 7.47 -3.49
N GLY A 114 -8.47 8.44 -3.94
CA GLY A 114 -9.77 8.19 -4.58
C GLY A 114 -9.65 7.31 -5.83
N ARG A 115 -8.59 7.47 -6.62
CA ARG A 115 -8.29 6.57 -7.75
C ARG A 115 -7.94 5.17 -7.29
N ALA A 116 -7.05 5.07 -6.30
CA ALA A 116 -6.60 3.78 -5.77
C ALA A 116 -7.73 2.98 -5.11
N PHE A 117 -8.52 3.61 -4.22
CA PHE A 117 -9.50 2.94 -3.37
C PHE A 117 -10.80 2.57 -4.11
N THR A 118 -10.90 2.91 -5.39
CA THR A 118 -12.01 2.47 -6.27
C THR A 118 -11.64 1.25 -7.12
N VAL A 119 -10.42 0.73 -7.00
CA VAL A 119 -10.01 -0.52 -7.65
C VAL A 119 -10.86 -1.68 -7.13
N ASN A 120 -11.54 -2.35 -8.06
CA ASN A 120 -12.27 -3.57 -7.74
C ASN A 120 -11.38 -4.81 -7.90
N PHE A 121 -10.73 -5.22 -6.83
CA PHE A 121 -9.85 -6.40 -6.83
C PHE A 121 -10.57 -7.74 -7.06
N THR A 122 -11.91 -7.77 -7.09
CA THR A 122 -12.69 -8.96 -7.46
C THR A 122 -12.90 -9.10 -8.98
N GLY A 123 -12.64 -8.03 -9.75
CA GLY A 123 -12.73 -8.05 -11.20
C GLY A 123 -11.49 -8.62 -11.88
N SER A 124 -11.53 -8.73 -13.22
CA SER A 124 -10.40 -9.15 -14.04
C SER A 124 -9.58 -7.96 -14.54
N ASN A 125 -8.25 -8.02 -14.43
CA ASN A 125 -7.30 -6.97 -14.87
C ASN A 125 -7.67 -5.56 -14.39
N THR A 126 -7.96 -5.42 -13.09
CA THR A 126 -8.45 -4.17 -12.50
C THR A 126 -7.39 -3.40 -11.74
N THR A 127 -6.25 -4.00 -11.41
CA THR A 127 -5.14 -3.30 -10.75
C THR A 127 -4.68 -2.12 -11.60
N ILE A 128 -4.34 -1.02 -10.94
CA ILE A 128 -3.83 0.18 -11.60
C ILE A 128 -2.55 0.60 -10.90
N THR A 129 -1.62 1.16 -11.67
CA THR A 129 -0.58 2.02 -11.11
C THR A 129 -1.09 3.46 -11.02
N LEU A 130 -0.64 4.21 -10.01
CA LEU A 130 -1.00 5.63 -9.86
C LEU A 130 -0.29 6.50 -10.89
N LYS A 131 0.89 6.11 -11.38
CA LYS A 131 1.56 6.80 -12.48
C LYS A 131 0.61 6.90 -13.69
N PHE A 132 0.65 8.04 -14.38
CA PHE A 132 -0.21 8.36 -15.53
C PHE A 132 -1.68 8.60 -15.24
N LYS A 133 -2.14 8.50 -13.98
CA LYS A 133 -3.55 8.76 -13.64
C LYS A 133 -3.80 10.26 -13.50
N THR A 134 -5.03 10.64 -13.80
CA THR A 134 -5.51 12.00 -13.59
C THR A 134 -6.14 12.16 -12.21
N GLU A 135 -6.09 13.37 -11.67
CA GLU A 135 -6.68 13.74 -10.39
C GLU A 135 -7.83 14.73 -10.58
N PRO A 136 -9.09 14.26 -10.64
CA PRO A 136 -10.25 15.14 -10.71
C PRO A 136 -10.26 16.11 -9.52
N GLY A 137 -10.55 17.39 -9.81
CA GLY A 137 -10.63 18.44 -8.80
C GLY A 137 -9.29 19.02 -8.34
N ILE A 138 -8.16 18.50 -8.83
CA ILE A 138 -6.83 19.03 -8.54
C ILE A 138 -6.31 19.81 -9.76
N THR A 139 -5.83 21.03 -9.52
CA THR A 139 -5.15 21.80 -10.56
C THR A 139 -3.73 21.27 -10.70
N TYR A 140 -3.30 21.03 -11.93
CA TYR A 140 -1.95 20.53 -12.18
C TYR A 140 -0.88 21.59 -11.86
N GLU A 141 0.31 21.11 -11.53
CA GLU A 141 1.50 21.92 -11.41
C GLU A 141 2.17 22.10 -12.78
N THR A 142 2.88 23.21 -12.94
CA THR A 142 3.77 23.44 -14.08
C THR A 142 5.19 23.60 -13.53
N LEU A 143 5.97 22.53 -13.62
CA LEU A 143 7.31 22.47 -13.05
C LEU A 143 8.37 22.41 -14.14
N THR A 144 9.53 22.99 -13.87
CA THR A 144 10.74 22.73 -14.66
C THR A 144 11.22 21.30 -14.44
N THR A 145 11.99 20.76 -15.39
CA THR A 145 12.60 19.42 -15.26
C THR A 145 13.46 19.29 -14.00
N ALA A 146 14.14 20.35 -13.58
CA ALA A 146 14.95 20.36 -12.36
C ALA A 146 14.09 20.26 -11.08
N GLN A 147 12.96 20.95 -11.04
CA GLN A 147 12.03 20.88 -9.90
C GLN A 147 11.35 19.51 -9.82
N ALA A 148 10.92 18.94 -10.96
CA ALA A 148 10.37 17.60 -11.02
C ALA A 148 11.40 16.55 -10.56
N ALA A 149 12.66 16.67 -11.01
CA ALA A 149 13.74 15.80 -10.57
C ALA A 149 14.07 15.95 -9.07
N ALA A 150 13.92 17.16 -8.50
CA ALA A 150 14.08 17.37 -7.06
C ALA A 150 13.03 16.59 -6.25
N ILE A 151 11.76 16.65 -6.65
CA ILE A 151 10.67 15.86 -6.05
C ILE A 151 10.94 14.35 -6.19
N ASP A 152 11.31 13.90 -7.39
CA ASP A 152 11.62 12.48 -7.66
C ASP A 152 12.76 11.97 -6.76
N ALA A 153 13.81 12.77 -6.55
CA ALA A 153 14.95 12.42 -5.72
C ALA A 153 14.61 12.19 -4.25
N ILE A 154 13.46 12.70 -3.78
CA ILE A 154 12.94 12.49 -2.41
C ILE A 154 11.68 11.63 -2.38
N ASN A 155 11.48 10.79 -3.41
CA ASN A 155 10.36 9.85 -3.54
C ASN A 155 9.00 10.56 -3.45
N GLY A 156 8.91 11.74 -4.06
CA GLY A 156 7.71 12.55 -4.07
C GLY A 156 6.79 12.28 -5.25
N ASN A 157 5.55 12.69 -5.07
CA ASN A 157 4.54 12.67 -6.11
C ASN A 157 4.13 14.09 -6.46
N VAL A 158 3.74 14.29 -7.71
CA VAL A 158 3.17 15.55 -8.19
C VAL A 158 2.23 15.25 -9.35
N TYR A 159 1.14 16.01 -9.42
CA TYR A 159 0.25 16.03 -10.57
C TYR A 159 0.67 17.17 -11.49
N VAL A 160 1.29 16.84 -12.62
CA VAL A 160 2.00 17.81 -13.46
C VAL A 160 1.53 17.75 -14.90
N TYR A 161 1.52 18.92 -15.56
CA TYR A 161 1.17 19.06 -16.96
C TYR A 161 2.36 18.75 -17.87
N TYR A 162 2.13 17.88 -18.85
CA TYR A 162 3.09 17.52 -19.90
C TYR A 162 2.74 18.22 -21.22
N ALA A 163 3.77 18.43 -22.04
CA ALA A 163 3.68 19.17 -23.30
C ALA A 163 2.75 18.54 -24.36
N ASN A 164 2.26 17.31 -24.14
CA ASN A 164 1.27 16.63 -24.99
C ASN A 164 -0.18 16.95 -24.58
N ASP A 165 -0.38 18.05 -23.85
CA ASP A 165 -1.66 18.51 -23.32
C ASP A 165 -2.35 17.54 -22.34
N THR A 166 -1.55 16.77 -21.59
CA THR A 166 -2.05 15.86 -20.56
C THR A 166 -1.45 16.19 -19.21
N ALA A 167 -2.29 16.16 -18.16
CA ALA A 167 -1.83 16.22 -16.78
C ALA A 167 -1.90 14.83 -16.16
N ILE A 168 -0.84 14.43 -15.46
CA ILE A 168 -0.71 13.09 -14.87
C ILE A 168 -0.01 13.13 -13.53
N ILE A 169 -0.29 12.13 -12.69
CA ILE A 169 0.58 11.79 -11.55
C ILE A 169 1.89 11.24 -12.11
N GLN A 170 3.01 11.84 -11.72
CA GLN A 170 4.31 11.52 -12.30
C GLN A 170 4.91 10.18 -11.82
N GLN A 171 4.78 9.80 -10.55
CA GLN A 171 5.46 8.60 -10.02
C GLN A 171 4.54 7.57 -9.37
N GLY A 172 3.68 7.97 -8.44
CA GLY A 172 2.82 7.04 -7.72
C GLY A 172 3.60 6.14 -6.74
N VAL A 173 4.50 6.72 -5.95
CA VAL A 173 5.37 6.00 -5.00
C VAL A 173 5.08 6.38 -3.54
N MET A 174 5.38 5.47 -2.63
CA MET A 174 5.41 5.72 -1.19
C MET A 174 6.70 6.48 -0.82
N ALA A 175 6.77 7.05 0.39
CA ALA A 175 7.92 7.84 0.83
C ALA A 175 9.23 7.03 0.87
N ASN A 176 9.18 5.71 1.11
CA ASN A 176 10.35 4.84 1.01
C ASN A 176 10.76 4.51 -0.44
N GLY A 177 9.92 4.82 -1.43
CA GLY A 177 10.17 4.58 -2.85
C GLY A 177 9.45 3.36 -3.43
N ASP A 178 8.75 2.57 -2.61
CA ASP A 178 7.93 1.46 -3.11
C ASP A 178 6.81 1.99 -3.99
N PHE A 179 6.44 1.24 -5.02
CA PHE A 179 5.28 1.59 -5.83
C PHE A 179 4.00 1.48 -4.99
N PHE A 180 3.17 2.51 -5.06
CA PHE A 180 1.92 2.57 -4.32
C PHE A 180 1.03 1.37 -4.63
N ASP A 181 0.94 0.99 -5.91
CA ASP A 181 0.07 -0.10 -6.36
C ASP A 181 0.48 -1.47 -5.84
N GLU A 182 1.80 -1.72 -5.69
CA GLU A 182 2.30 -2.92 -5.02
C GLU A 182 1.92 -2.93 -3.54
N ARG A 183 2.15 -1.81 -2.84
CA ARG A 183 1.82 -1.68 -1.41
C ARG A 183 0.33 -1.91 -1.15
N HIS A 184 -0.52 -1.19 -1.87
CA HIS A 184 -1.98 -1.26 -1.74
C HIS A 184 -2.52 -2.64 -2.16
N GLY A 185 -2.02 -3.19 -3.26
CA GLY A 185 -2.43 -4.53 -3.73
C GLY A 185 -2.05 -5.64 -2.75
N LEU A 186 -0.85 -5.58 -2.17
CA LEU A 186 -0.40 -6.56 -1.17
C LEU A 186 -1.19 -6.47 0.14
N ASP A 187 -1.55 -5.26 0.58
CA ASP A 187 -2.40 -5.09 1.76
C ASP A 187 -3.80 -5.68 1.56
N TRP A 188 -4.38 -5.44 0.39
CA TRP A 188 -5.64 -6.09 0.00
C TRP A 188 -5.48 -7.61 0.00
N LEU A 189 -4.41 -8.14 -0.61
CA LEU A 189 -4.19 -9.58 -0.70
C LEU A 189 -4.06 -10.24 0.68
N GLN A 190 -3.30 -9.63 1.58
CA GLN A 190 -3.16 -10.12 2.95
C GLN A 190 -4.52 -10.19 3.66
N ASN A 191 -5.30 -9.10 3.59
CA ASN A 191 -6.63 -9.06 4.20
C ASN A 191 -7.59 -10.08 3.56
N TYR A 192 -7.53 -10.24 2.23
CA TYR A 192 -8.37 -11.14 1.47
C TYR A 192 -8.10 -12.61 1.82
N VAL A 193 -6.83 -13.02 1.85
CA VAL A 193 -6.40 -14.37 2.25
C VAL A 193 -6.84 -14.67 3.69
N GLN A 194 -6.59 -13.74 4.62
CA GLN A 194 -6.96 -13.91 6.03
C GLN A 194 -8.48 -14.07 6.20
N THR A 195 -9.26 -13.22 5.51
CA THR A 195 -10.72 -13.25 5.56
C THR A 195 -11.27 -14.56 5.00
N ASN A 196 -10.76 -15.01 3.84
CA ASN A 196 -11.20 -16.26 3.21
C ASN A 196 -10.85 -17.48 4.07
N LEU A 197 -9.65 -17.51 4.64
CA LEU A 197 -9.21 -18.61 5.51
C LEU A 197 -10.03 -18.66 6.81
N TYR A 198 -10.32 -17.50 7.40
CA TYR A 198 -11.24 -17.41 8.54
C TYR A 198 -12.64 -17.92 8.17
N ASN A 199 -13.19 -17.47 7.04
CA ASN A 199 -14.52 -17.90 6.58
C ASN A 199 -14.59 -19.41 6.33
N LEU A 200 -13.53 -20.02 5.77
CA LEU A 200 -13.44 -21.47 5.61
C LEU A 200 -13.56 -22.18 6.97
N LEU A 201 -12.83 -21.71 7.98
CA LEU A 201 -12.85 -22.29 9.32
C LEU A 201 -14.21 -22.10 9.99
N TYR A 202 -14.77 -20.89 9.89
CA TYR A 202 -16.01 -20.50 10.55
C TYR A 202 -17.25 -21.21 9.97
N THR A 203 -17.32 -21.33 8.65
CA THR A 203 -18.48 -21.91 7.95
C THR A 203 -18.45 -23.44 7.82
N SER A 204 -17.32 -24.08 8.16
CA SER A 204 -17.21 -25.54 8.10
C SER A 204 -18.12 -26.18 9.16
N THR A 205 -19.18 -26.85 8.70
CA THR A 205 -20.16 -27.52 9.58
C THR A 205 -19.57 -28.72 10.32
N THR A 206 -18.50 -29.31 9.78
CA THR A 206 -17.68 -30.35 10.41
C THR A 206 -16.30 -29.81 10.73
N LYS A 207 -15.57 -30.45 11.66
CA LYS A 207 -14.17 -30.09 11.94
C LYS A 207 -13.31 -30.22 10.68
N ILE A 208 -12.34 -29.31 10.52
CA ILE A 208 -11.18 -29.53 9.65
C ILE A 208 -10.15 -30.29 10.49
N PRO A 209 -9.88 -31.58 10.19
CA PRO A 209 -9.00 -32.39 11.02
C PRO A 209 -7.54 -31.95 10.91
N GLN A 210 -6.78 -32.00 12.01
CA GLN A 210 -5.32 -31.79 12.04
C GLN A 210 -4.60 -32.98 11.39
N THR A 211 -4.71 -33.07 10.07
CA THR A 211 -4.16 -34.11 9.19
C THR A 211 -3.69 -33.43 7.92
N ASP A 212 -2.81 -34.06 7.15
CA ASP A 212 -2.30 -33.46 5.91
C ASP A 212 -3.42 -33.13 4.91
N ALA A 213 -4.50 -33.93 4.88
CA ALA A 213 -5.69 -33.62 4.08
C ALA A 213 -6.44 -32.37 4.56
N GLY A 214 -6.48 -32.14 5.88
CA GLY A 214 -7.05 -30.92 6.46
C GLY A 214 -6.20 -29.69 6.15
N VAL A 215 -4.87 -29.80 6.25
CA VAL A 215 -3.94 -28.73 5.86
C VAL A 215 -4.03 -28.44 4.36
N THR A 216 -4.14 -29.47 3.53
CA THR A 216 -4.35 -29.33 2.08
C THR A 216 -5.63 -28.54 1.78
N ARG A 217 -6.72 -28.74 2.56
CA ARG A 217 -7.95 -27.95 2.42
C ARG A 217 -7.73 -26.46 2.74
N LEU A 218 -6.90 -26.14 3.74
CA LEU A 218 -6.52 -24.76 4.04
C LEU A 218 -5.67 -24.15 2.92
N MET A 219 -4.66 -24.89 2.44
CA MET A 219 -3.82 -24.47 1.32
C MET A 219 -4.65 -24.19 0.06
N THR A 220 -5.60 -25.07 -0.28
CA THR A 220 -6.50 -24.87 -1.44
C THR A 220 -7.29 -23.56 -1.36
N ASN A 221 -7.69 -23.13 -0.16
CA ASN A 221 -8.37 -21.85 0.03
C ASN A 221 -7.43 -20.64 -0.11
N VAL A 222 -6.18 -20.78 0.33
CA VAL A 222 -5.12 -19.80 0.06
C VAL A 222 -4.86 -19.71 -1.44
N GLU A 223 -4.72 -20.83 -2.14
CA GLU A 223 -4.54 -20.86 -3.61
C GLU A 223 -5.69 -20.17 -4.34
N ALA A 224 -6.95 -20.43 -3.96
CA ALA A 224 -8.10 -19.75 -4.55
C ALA A 224 -8.07 -18.22 -4.36
N SER A 225 -7.51 -17.76 -3.23
CA SER A 225 -7.33 -16.32 -2.99
C SER A 225 -6.21 -15.74 -3.86
N LEU A 226 -5.14 -16.50 -4.08
CA LEU A 226 -4.04 -16.12 -4.99
C LEU A 226 -4.47 -16.15 -6.45
N ASP A 227 -5.34 -17.08 -6.85
CA ASP A 227 -5.95 -17.11 -8.18
C ASP A 227 -6.75 -15.83 -8.45
N GLN A 228 -7.45 -15.29 -7.45
CA GLN A 228 -8.13 -14.00 -7.60
C GLN A 228 -7.13 -12.86 -7.82
N ALA A 229 -5.96 -12.90 -7.18
CA ALA A 229 -4.89 -11.92 -7.39
C ALA A 229 -4.18 -12.09 -8.74
N VAL A 230 -4.16 -13.29 -9.32
CA VAL A 230 -3.77 -13.48 -10.73
C VAL A 230 -4.83 -12.86 -11.64
N ASN A 231 -6.11 -13.16 -11.39
CA ASN A 231 -7.22 -12.69 -12.23
C ASN A 231 -7.31 -11.16 -12.28
N ASN A 232 -7.09 -10.48 -11.16
CA ASN A 232 -7.15 -9.02 -11.11
C ASN A 232 -5.89 -8.33 -11.66
N GLY A 233 -4.83 -9.09 -11.98
CA GLY A 233 -3.58 -8.59 -12.55
C GLY A 233 -2.51 -8.18 -11.54
N LEU A 234 -2.66 -8.51 -10.25
CA LEU A 234 -1.65 -8.25 -9.22
C LEU A 234 -0.46 -9.23 -9.32
N ILE A 235 -0.76 -10.51 -9.55
CA ILE A 235 0.21 -11.62 -9.64
C ILE A 235 0.32 -12.07 -11.09
N ALA A 236 1.54 -12.42 -11.51
CA ALA A 236 1.77 -13.00 -12.84
C ALA A 236 2.85 -14.08 -12.79
N PRO A 237 2.87 -15.01 -13.78
CA PRO A 237 3.94 -15.99 -13.90
C PRO A 237 5.32 -15.36 -13.97
N GLY A 238 6.32 -16.03 -13.40
CA GLY A 238 7.70 -15.56 -13.49
C GLY A 238 8.67 -16.39 -12.66
N VAL A 239 9.90 -15.91 -12.56
CA VAL A 239 10.98 -16.60 -11.83
C VAL A 239 10.99 -16.18 -10.37
N TRP A 240 11.08 -17.16 -9.47
CA TRP A 240 11.29 -16.96 -8.05
C TRP A 240 12.74 -16.58 -7.78
N ASN A 241 12.96 -15.40 -7.20
CA ASN A 241 14.30 -14.91 -6.86
C ASN A 241 14.54 -14.90 -5.34
N GLY A 242 13.59 -15.38 -4.54
CA GLY A 242 13.73 -15.44 -3.09
C GLY A 242 14.47 -16.69 -2.62
N GLY A 243 14.51 -16.87 -1.29
CA GLY A 243 15.10 -18.06 -0.67
C GLY A 243 14.26 -19.33 -0.82
N PRO A 244 14.78 -20.49 -0.39
CA PRO A 244 14.09 -21.77 -0.49
C PRO A 244 12.77 -21.79 0.30
N ILE A 245 11.70 -22.29 -0.32
CA ILE A 245 10.40 -22.51 0.33
C ILE A 245 9.85 -23.87 -0.12
N GLY A 246 9.73 -24.84 0.78
CA GLY A 246 9.23 -26.16 0.44
C GLY A 246 10.10 -26.88 -0.59
N GLN A 247 9.67 -26.91 -1.86
CA GLN A 247 10.37 -27.57 -2.97
C GLN A 247 10.90 -26.60 -4.03
N ILE A 248 10.68 -25.29 -3.85
CA ILE A 248 11.17 -24.27 -4.78
C ILE A 248 12.41 -23.58 -4.26
N GLU A 249 13.35 -23.38 -5.19
CA GLU A 249 14.63 -22.73 -5.02
C GLU A 249 14.70 -21.44 -5.87
N SER A 250 15.70 -20.61 -5.61
CA SER A 250 15.96 -19.43 -6.44
C SER A 250 16.25 -19.85 -7.88
N GLY A 251 15.55 -19.26 -8.85
CA GLY A 251 15.63 -19.62 -10.27
C GLY A 251 14.46 -20.47 -10.77
N ASP A 252 13.63 -21.03 -9.87
CA ASP A 252 12.47 -21.83 -10.28
C ASP A 252 11.36 -20.97 -10.87
N THR A 253 10.63 -21.54 -11.84
CA THR A 253 9.51 -20.87 -12.51
C THR A 253 8.19 -21.10 -11.78
N LEU A 254 7.59 -20.02 -11.31
CA LEU A 254 6.23 -19.99 -10.77
C LEU A 254 5.24 -19.82 -11.93
N THR A 255 4.80 -20.93 -12.52
CA THR A 255 3.94 -20.89 -13.73
C THR A 255 2.57 -20.26 -13.46
N LYS A 256 2.04 -20.34 -12.22
CA LYS A 256 0.82 -19.64 -11.80
C LYS A 256 1.09 -18.23 -11.26
N GLY A 257 2.37 -17.84 -11.15
CA GLY A 257 2.81 -16.66 -10.41
C GLY A 257 2.90 -16.86 -8.90
N TYR A 258 2.50 -18.02 -8.36
CA TYR A 258 2.66 -18.35 -6.96
C TYR A 258 2.91 -19.84 -6.72
N TYR A 259 3.37 -20.19 -5.51
CA TYR A 259 3.47 -21.55 -4.99
C TYR A 259 3.12 -21.54 -3.50
N VAL A 260 2.24 -22.44 -3.07
CA VAL A 260 1.80 -22.57 -1.67
C VAL A 260 2.36 -23.85 -1.08
N TYR A 261 2.87 -23.77 0.15
CA TYR A 261 3.47 -24.88 0.88
C TYR A 261 3.07 -24.87 2.34
N ALA A 262 2.91 -26.05 2.92
CA ALA A 262 2.89 -26.26 4.35
C ALA A 262 3.63 -27.56 4.65
N ASP A 263 4.32 -27.60 5.79
CA ASP A 263 5.00 -28.82 6.24
C ASP A 263 3.98 -29.88 6.72
N ALA A 264 4.39 -31.14 6.71
CA ALA A 264 3.56 -32.25 7.15
C ALA A 264 3.15 -32.09 8.63
N VAL A 265 1.93 -32.47 8.97
CA VAL A 265 1.44 -32.44 10.37
C VAL A 265 2.29 -33.34 11.28
N ALA A 266 2.97 -34.33 10.71
CA ALA A 266 3.92 -35.19 11.41
C ALA A 266 5.13 -34.42 11.97
N ASN A 267 5.60 -33.38 11.27
CA ASN A 267 6.76 -32.58 11.64
C ASN A 267 6.42 -31.45 12.63
N GLN A 268 5.14 -31.20 12.86
CA GLN A 268 4.67 -30.16 13.76
C GLN A 268 4.95 -30.48 15.23
N ALA A 269 5.37 -29.46 16.00
CA ALA A 269 5.57 -29.58 17.43
C ALA A 269 4.31 -30.06 18.16
N GLN A 270 4.47 -30.97 19.11
CA GLN A 270 3.36 -31.53 19.88
C GLN A 270 2.53 -30.44 20.59
N SER A 271 3.19 -29.42 21.16
CA SER A 271 2.53 -28.30 21.83
C SER A 271 1.62 -27.50 20.89
N ASP A 272 1.99 -27.32 19.62
CA ASP A 272 1.17 -26.61 18.64
C ASP A 272 -0.02 -27.46 18.17
N ARG A 273 0.16 -28.79 18.06
CA ARG A 273 -0.93 -29.72 17.77
C ARG A 273 -1.98 -29.77 18.89
N GLU A 274 -1.51 -29.75 20.14
CA GLU A 274 -2.37 -29.68 21.32
C GLU A 274 -3.10 -28.34 21.40
N ALA A 275 -2.43 -27.25 21.03
CA ALA A 275 -3.03 -25.92 20.87
C ALA A 275 -3.90 -25.77 19.60
N ARG A 276 -4.03 -26.83 18.80
CA ARG A 276 -4.84 -26.90 17.58
C ARG A 276 -4.46 -25.89 16.49
N LYS A 277 -3.17 -25.59 16.39
CA LYS A 277 -2.64 -24.72 15.32
C LYS A 277 -2.41 -25.56 14.07
N SER A 278 -2.69 -24.98 12.90
CA SER A 278 -2.21 -25.56 11.63
C SER A 278 -0.68 -25.40 11.53
N PRO A 279 0.04 -26.30 10.84
CA PRO A 279 1.35 -25.95 10.28
C PRO A 279 1.29 -24.62 9.53
N VAL A 280 2.39 -23.87 9.56
CA VAL A 280 2.49 -22.58 8.89
C VAL A 280 2.33 -22.81 7.38
N ILE A 281 1.38 -22.09 6.79
CA ILE A 281 1.22 -22.05 5.35
C ILE A 281 2.06 -20.90 4.82
N GLN A 282 2.97 -21.20 3.91
CA GLN A 282 3.86 -20.26 3.24
C GLN A 282 3.44 -20.14 1.77
N ALA A 283 3.57 -18.94 1.21
CA ALA A 283 3.36 -18.71 -0.22
C ALA A 283 4.54 -17.93 -0.80
N ALA A 284 5.15 -18.47 -1.84
CA ALA A 284 6.04 -17.72 -2.72
C ALA A 284 5.17 -17.06 -3.79
N ILE A 285 5.32 -15.75 -3.99
CA ILE A 285 4.46 -14.96 -4.89
C ILE A 285 5.33 -14.08 -5.78
N LYS A 286 5.00 -14.03 -7.07
CA LYS A 286 5.58 -13.16 -8.06
C LYS A 286 4.57 -12.10 -8.48
N LEU A 287 4.85 -10.85 -8.14
CA LEU A 287 4.06 -9.70 -8.61
C LEU A 287 4.24 -9.50 -10.12
N ALA A 288 3.16 -9.06 -10.77
CA ALA A 288 3.19 -8.65 -12.18
C ALA A 288 4.01 -7.37 -12.41
N GLY A 289 4.00 -6.47 -11.43
CA GLY A 289 4.59 -5.14 -11.53
C GLY A 289 3.87 -4.24 -12.54
N ALA A 290 4.40 -3.04 -12.76
CA ALA A 290 3.91 -2.12 -13.78
C ALA A 290 5.09 -1.55 -14.58
N ILE A 291 4.89 -1.38 -15.89
CA ILE A 291 5.88 -0.73 -16.76
C ILE A 291 5.67 0.78 -16.67
N HIS A 292 6.68 1.50 -16.17
CA HIS A 292 6.66 2.96 -16.02
C HIS A 292 7.53 3.70 -17.04
N TYR A 293 8.50 3.00 -17.63
CA TYR A 293 9.49 3.54 -18.57
C TYR A 293 9.78 2.51 -19.66
N GLY A 294 10.16 2.96 -20.87
CA GLY A 294 10.54 2.08 -21.97
C GLY A 294 11.39 2.79 -23.01
N ASP A 295 12.42 2.10 -23.50
CA ASP A 295 13.32 2.57 -24.55
C ASP A 295 13.11 1.76 -25.84
N VAL A 296 13.16 2.42 -27.00
CA VAL A 296 13.05 1.76 -28.32
C VAL A 296 14.29 2.08 -29.15
N GLN A 297 15.05 1.03 -29.49
CA GLN A 297 16.16 1.14 -30.43
C GLN A 297 15.73 0.70 -31.83
N ILE A 298 15.92 1.56 -32.82
CA ILE A 298 15.63 1.27 -34.23
C ILE A 298 16.95 1.10 -34.98
N ASN A 299 17.19 -0.10 -35.50
CA ASN A 299 18.33 -0.39 -36.37
C ASN A 299 17.83 -0.53 -37.82
N VAL A 300 18.42 0.23 -38.75
CA VAL A 300 18.04 0.23 -40.17
C VAL A 300 19.18 -0.32 -41.00
N VAL A 301 18.88 -1.29 -41.86
CA VAL A 301 19.78 -1.81 -42.90
C VAL A 301 19.21 -1.37 -44.26
N ARG A 302 20.08 -0.93 -45.17
CA ARG A 302 19.70 -0.58 -46.55
C ARG A 302 19.51 -1.83 -47.40
#